data_AF-A0A432FFP0-F1
#
_entry.id   AF-A0A432FFP0-F1
#
_cell.length_a   1.000
_cell.length_b   1.000
_cell.length_c   1.000
_cell.angle_alpha   90.00
_cell.angle_beta   90.00
_cell.angle_gamma   90.00
#
_symmetry.space_group_name_H-M   'P 1'
#
loop_
_entity.id
_entity.type
_entity.pdbx_description
1 polymer ?
#
loop_
_entity_poly.entity_id
_entity_poly.type
_entity_poly.pdbx_seq_one_letter_code
_entity_poly.pdbx_strand_id
1 'polypeptide(L)' 'MQIEMKVLPRKFYVNDTKQVAKDLLGKTLVRKIGNQVLSGVIIETEAYKGKNDSASHASRKKTERNKVMFGEV' A
#
# COMPACT_ATOMS: atom_id res chain seq x y z
N MET A 1 4.68 28.11 -2.49
CA MET A 1 5.26 27.10 -1.57
C MET A 1 5.59 25.85 -2.37
N GLN A 2 6.86 25.48 -2.50
CA GLN A 2 7.22 24.13 -2.95
C GLN A 2 6.92 23.18 -1.78
N ILE A 3 6.00 22.25 -1.97
CA ILE A 3 5.77 21.18 -1.01
C ILE A 3 6.89 20.17 -1.24
N GLU A 4 7.79 20.04 -0.28
CA GLU A 4 8.82 19.00 -0.30
C GLU A 4 8.14 17.65 -0.04
N MET A 5 7.79 16.93 -1.11
CA MET A 5 7.15 15.62 -1.02
C MET A 5 8.19 14.55 -0.72
N LYS A 6 8.35 14.20 0.56
CA LYS A 6 9.24 13.12 0.98
C LYS A 6 8.59 11.75 0.76
N VAL A 7 9.22 10.91 -0.04
CA VAL A 7 8.82 9.51 -0.22
C VAL A 7 8.89 8.77 1.11
N LEU A 8 7.83 8.03 1.44
CA LEU A 8 7.79 7.23 2.66
C LEU A 8 8.84 6.09 2.58
N PRO A 9 9.64 5.87 3.63
CA PRO A 9 10.69 4.85 3.61
C PRO A 9 10.08 3.44 3.68
N ARG A 10 10.82 2.41 3.24
CA ARG A 10 10.37 1.00 3.31
C ARG A 10 9.83 0.61 4.69
N LYS A 11 10.50 1.06 5.77
CA LYS A 11 10.08 0.81 7.16
C LYS A 11 8.66 1.26 7.52
N PHE A 12 8.07 2.19 6.76
CA PHE A 12 6.67 2.58 6.96
C PHE A 12 5.71 1.44 6.60
N TYR A 13 6.05 0.69 5.55
CA TYR A 13 5.23 -0.40 5.02
C TYR A 13 5.48 -1.74 5.71
N VAL A 14 6.59 -1.87 6.45
CA VAL A 14 7.01 -3.10 7.12
C VAL A 14 6.41 -3.14 8.53
N ASN A 15 5.09 -3.36 8.62
CA ASN A 15 4.32 -3.37 9.85
C ASN A 15 3.02 -4.18 9.66
N ASP A 16 2.23 -4.39 10.74
CA ASP A 16 0.92 -5.06 10.64
C ASP A 16 0.03 -4.37 9.59
N THR A 17 -0.53 -5.17 8.66
CA THR A 17 -1.30 -4.68 7.51
C THR A 17 -2.45 -3.75 7.91
N LYS A 18 -3.11 -4.00 9.05
CA LYS A 18 -4.22 -3.15 9.53
C LYS A 18 -3.69 -1.80 10.02
N GLN A 19 -2.51 -1.78 10.63
CA GLN A 19 -1.86 -0.54 11.04
C GLN A 19 -1.40 0.27 9.83
N VAL A 20 -0.74 -0.36 8.86
CA VAL A 20 -0.32 0.31 7.61
C VAL A 20 -1.51 0.91 6.86
N ALA A 21 -2.64 0.18 6.76
CA ALA A 21 -3.85 0.71 6.13
C ALA A 21 -4.34 2.00 6.81
N LYS A 22 -4.40 2.02 8.15
CA LYS A 22 -4.76 3.23 8.90
C LYS A 22 -3.74 4.36 8.70
N ASP A 23 -2.45 4.04 8.74
CA ASP A 23 -1.37 5.03 8.63
C ASP A 23 -1.30 5.66 7.24
N LEU A 24 -1.79 4.96 6.22
CA LEU A 24 -1.91 5.45 4.84
C LEU A 24 -2.99 6.53 4.69
N LEU A 25 -4.01 6.58 5.55
CA LEU A 25 -5.03 7.63 5.50
C LEU A 25 -4.39 9.02 5.68
N GLY A 26 -4.79 9.95 4.82
CA GLY A 26 -4.24 11.31 4.77
C GLY A 26 -2.87 11.41 4.09
N LYS A 27 -2.26 10.31 3.64
CA LYS A 27 -1.02 10.35 2.83
C LYS A 27 -1.35 10.66 1.38
N THR A 28 -0.37 11.22 0.67
CA THR A 28 -0.52 11.57 -0.75
C THR A 28 0.07 10.47 -1.64
N LEU A 29 -0.77 9.89 -2.50
CA LEU A 29 -0.29 9.06 -3.61
C LEU A 29 0.15 9.97 -4.75
N VAL A 30 1.38 9.79 -5.24
CA VAL A 30 1.97 10.59 -6.31
C VAL A 30 2.31 9.71 -7.50
N ARG A 31 1.91 10.13 -8.70
CA ARG A 31 2.19 9.44 -9.96
C ARG A 31 2.81 10.43 -10.95
N LYS A 32 4.06 10.16 -11.35
CA LYS A 32 4.76 10.89 -12.42
C LYS A 32 4.56 10.18 -13.76
N ILE A 33 4.09 10.90 -14.78
CA ILE A 33 3.87 10.40 -16.14
C ILE A 33 4.55 11.38 -17.11
N GLY A 34 5.75 11.03 -17.59
CA GLY A 34 6.60 11.97 -18.33
C GLY A 34 6.87 13.23 -17.49
N ASN A 35 6.40 14.37 -17.99
CA ASN A 35 6.54 15.67 -17.33
C ASN A 35 5.35 16.03 -16.44
N GLN A 36 4.28 15.22 -16.42
CA GLN A 36 3.10 15.46 -15.60
C GLN A 36 3.22 14.78 -14.24
N VAL A 37 2.70 15.46 -13.20
CA VAL A 37 2.58 14.92 -11.85
C VAL A 37 1.11 14.91 -11.47
N LEU A 38 0.58 13.72 -11.22
CA LEU A 38 -0.75 13.50 -10.66
C LEU A 38 -0.60 13.20 -9.18
N SER A 39 -1.53 13.68 -8.36
CA SER A 39 -1.53 13.37 -6.94
C SER A 39 -2.95 13.34 -6.37
N GLY A 40 -3.13 12.58 -5.30
CA GLY A 40 -4.38 12.52 -4.56
C GLY A 40 -4.14 12.08 -3.11
N VAL A 41 -4.98 12.56 -2.20
CA VAL A 41 -4.95 12.13 -0.79
C VAL A 41 -5.71 10.80 -0.67
N ILE A 42 -5.10 9.85 0.04
CA ILE A 42 -5.74 8.57 0.37
C ILE A 42 -6.77 8.84 1.46
N ILE A 43 -8.05 8.70 1.11
CA ILE A 43 -9.17 8.89 2.04
C ILE A 43 -9.79 7.57 2.51
N GLU A 44 -9.46 6.46 1.86
CA GLU A 44 -10.01 5.13 2.14
C GLU A 44 -8.96 4.05 1.88
N THR A 45 -8.98 3.01 2.70
CA THR A 45 -8.08 1.85 2.61
C THR A 45 -8.76 0.59 3.14
N GLU A 46 -8.42 -0.57 2.59
CA GLU A 46 -8.79 -1.88 3.11
C GLU A 46 -7.55 -2.69 3.50
N ALA A 47 -7.66 -3.54 4.53
CA ALA A 47 -6.58 -4.40 5.00
C ALA A 47 -6.97 -5.87 4.85
N TYR A 48 -6.16 -6.63 4.10
CA TYR A 48 -6.40 -8.06 3.87
C TYR A 48 -5.35 -8.92 4.59
N LYS A 49 -5.77 -9.75 5.57
CA LYS A 49 -4.87 -10.48 6.48
C LYS A 49 -4.45 -11.88 5.99
N GLY A 50 -4.16 -11.99 4.70
CA GLY A 50 -3.57 -13.19 4.09
C GLY A 50 -4.33 -14.48 4.40
N LYS A 51 -3.63 -15.47 4.97
CA LYS A 51 -4.16 -16.83 5.20
C LYS A 51 -5.43 -16.87 6.06
N ASN A 52 -5.58 -15.93 7.00
CA ASN A 52 -6.69 -15.91 7.98
C ASN A 52 -7.89 -15.07 7.53
N ASP A 53 -7.86 -14.58 6.29
CA ASP A 53 -8.88 -13.70 5.74
C ASP A 53 -9.42 -14.28 4.44
N SER A 54 -10.61 -14.88 4.47
CA SER A 54 -11.21 -15.55 3.31
C SER A 54 -11.48 -14.62 2.12
N ALA A 55 -11.55 -13.30 2.34
CA ALA A 55 -11.67 -12.31 1.26
C ALA A 55 -10.30 -12.02 0.60
N SER A 56 -9.19 -12.33 1.27
CA SER A 56 -7.85 -12.13 0.71
C SER A 56 -7.54 -13.11 -0.42
N HIS A 57 -6.93 -12.62 -1.50
CA HIS A 57 -6.33 -13.48 -2.51
C HIS A 57 -5.13 -14.29 -2.01
N ALA A 58 -4.56 -13.95 -0.85
CA ALA A 58 -3.51 -14.72 -0.17
C ALA A 58 -4.07 -15.72 0.86
N SER A 59 -5.40 -15.88 0.95
CA SER A 59 -6.04 -16.94 1.75
C SER A 59 -5.82 -18.34 1.21
N ARG A 60 -5.58 -18.43 -0.11
CA ARG A 60 -5.35 -19.66 -0.86
C ARG A 60 -3.87 -19.80 -1.23
N LYS A 61 -3.60 -20.74 -2.13
CA LYS A 61 -2.26 -20.99 -2.67
C LYS A 61 -1.72 -19.78 -3.44
N LYS A 62 -0.39 -19.65 -3.43
CA LYS A 62 0.35 -18.71 -4.28
C LYS A 62 0.18 -19.08 -5.75
N THR A 63 0.01 -18.06 -6.57
CA THR A 63 -0.13 -18.09 -8.03
C THR A 63 0.74 -16.97 -8.60
N GLU A 64 1.00 -16.98 -9.90
CA GLU A 64 1.78 -15.90 -10.54
C GLU A 64 1.15 -14.51 -10.34
N ARG A 65 -0.18 -14.43 -10.29
CA ARG A 65 -0.91 -13.17 -10.09
C ARG A 65 -0.77 -12.59 -8.68
N ASN A 66 -0.85 -13.43 -7.64
CA ASN A 66 -0.86 -12.97 -6.25
C ASN A 66 0.51 -13.11 -5.54
N LYS A 67 1.58 -13.50 -6.25
CA LYS A 67 2.89 -13.80 -5.66
C LYS A 67 3.48 -12.67 -4.81
N VAL A 68 3.17 -11.41 -5.16
CA VAL A 68 3.62 -10.21 -4.44
C VAL A 68 3.02 -10.10 -3.03
N MET A 69 1.85 -10.70 -2.78
CA MET A 69 1.18 -10.70 -1.49
C MET A 69 1.81 -11.68 -0.47
N PHE A 70 2.79 -12.49 -0.89
CA PHE A 70 3.52 -13.45 -0.06
C PHE A 70 4.96 -13.01 0.23
N GLY A 71 5.31 -11.76 -0.11
CA GLY A 71 6.61 -11.19 0.21
C GLY A 71 6.73 -10.83 1.70
N GLU A 72 7.95 -10.53 2.13
CA GLU A 72 8.22 -10.03 3.47
C GLU A 72 7.58 -8.65 3.68
N VAL A 73 6.87 -8.54 4.81
CA VAL A 73 6.24 -7.34 5.38
C VAL A 73 6.68 -7.14 6.82
#